data_AF-A0A960H1W0-F1
#
_entry.id   AF-A0A960H1W0-F1
#
_cell.length_a   1.000
_cell.length_b   1.000
_cell.length_c   1.000
_cell.angle_alpha   90.00
_cell.angle_beta   90.00
_cell.angle_gamma   90.00
#
_symmetry.space_group_name_H-M   'P 1'
#
loop_
_entity.id
_entity.type
_entity.pdbx_description
1 polymer ?
#
loop_
_entity_poly.entity_id
_entity_poly.type
_entity_poly.pdbx_seq_one_letter_code
_entity_poly.pdbx_strand_id
1 'polypeptide(L)' 'ELDNPMRDPGDGTIISATNISIVTYAGDGLWSRQEDIYNPLRFVQAGVKWCKKARELGTLDDEAAAWLEQLGART' A
#
# COMPACT_ATOMS: atom_id res chain seq x y z
N GLU A 1 -7.46 13.79 -6.03
CA GLU A 1 -6.52 13.09 -5.13
C GLU A 1 -5.97 11.90 -5.90
N LEU A 2 -4.67 11.61 -5.79
CA LEU A 2 -4.07 10.41 -6.37
C LEU A 2 -4.00 9.36 -5.26
N ASP A 3 -4.81 8.32 -5.36
CA ASP A 3 -4.84 7.24 -4.37
C ASP A 3 -3.77 6.19 -4.67
N ASN A 4 -3.22 5.59 -3.61
CA ASN A 4 -2.31 4.45 -3.68
C ASN A 4 -2.94 3.22 -3.00
N PRO A 5 -3.95 2.57 -3.62
CA PRO A 5 -4.56 1.38 -3.07
C PRO A 5 -3.59 0.20 -3.15
N MET A 6 -3.62 -0.62 -2.10
CA MET A 6 -3.04 -1.96 -2.15
C MET A 6 -3.79 -2.78 -3.21
N ARG A 7 -3.13 -3.83 -3.72
CA ARG A 7 -3.77 -4.83 -4.59
C ARG A 7 -5.08 -5.32 -3.97
N ASP A 8 -6.10 -5.59 -4.78
CA ASP A 8 -7.34 -6.20 -4.28
C ASP A 8 -7.03 -7.54 -3.58
N PRO A 9 -7.45 -7.74 -2.31
CA PRO A 9 -7.26 -9.01 -1.62
C PRO A 9 -8.17 -10.13 -2.17
N GLY A 10 -9.12 -9.82 -3.06
CA GLY A 10 -9.94 -10.81 -3.79
C GLY A 10 -11.45 -10.64 -3.59
N ASP A 11 -11.89 -9.59 -2.89
CA ASP A 11 -13.31 -9.31 -2.62
C ASP A 11 -13.72 -7.86 -2.95
N GLY A 12 -12.85 -7.10 -3.63
CA GLY A 12 -13.08 -5.70 -3.96
C GLY A 12 -12.87 -4.72 -2.79
N THR A 13 -12.42 -5.20 -1.61
CA THR A 13 -12.10 -4.30 -0.50
C THR A 13 -10.93 -3.39 -0.86
N ILE A 14 -11.14 -2.08 -0.76
CA ILE A 14 -10.08 -1.08 -0.95
C ILE A 14 -9.35 -0.86 0.38
N ILE A 15 -8.05 -1.13 0.36
CA ILE A 15 -7.14 -0.86 1.49
C ILE A 15 -6.08 0.12 0.98
N SER A 16 -5.98 1.30 1.58
CA SER A 16 -5.01 2.33 1.21
C SER A 16 -4.48 3.06 2.43
N ALA A 17 -3.42 3.83 2.23
CA ALA A 17 -2.93 4.82 3.17
C ALA A 17 -2.60 6.12 2.43
N THR A 18 -2.97 7.26 3.00
CA THR A 18 -2.70 8.56 2.39
C THR A 18 -1.19 8.81 2.28
N ASN A 19 -0.75 9.20 1.08
CA ASN A 19 0.60 9.69 0.78
C ASN A 19 0.52 11.09 0.14
N ILE A 20 1.66 11.75 -0.01
CA ILE A 20 1.78 12.99 -0.79
C ILE A 20 2.50 12.64 -2.08
N SER A 21 1.92 13.00 -3.22
CA SER A 21 2.57 12.88 -4.53
C SER A 21 2.89 14.28 -5.05
N ILE A 22 4.15 14.55 -5.37
CA ILE A 22 4.62 15.81 -5.94
C ILE A 22 5.02 15.55 -7.39
N VAL A 23 4.37 16.21 -8.34
CA VAL A 23 4.66 16.07 -9.77
C VAL A 23 5.26 17.37 -10.29
N THR A 24 6.43 17.29 -10.92
CA THR A 24 7.12 18.46 -11.49
C THR A 24 6.76 18.62 -12.96
N TYR A 25 6.10 19.72 -13.28
CA TYR A 25 5.76 20.11 -14.65
C TYR A 25 7.00 20.66 -15.38
N ALA A 26 7.20 20.21 -16.63
CA ALA A 26 8.37 20.55 -17.43
C ALA A 26 8.10 21.62 -18.51
N GLY A 27 6.85 22.07 -18.66
CA GLY A 27 6.42 22.86 -19.82
C GLY A 27 5.81 21.98 -20.92
N ASP A 28 5.18 22.61 -21.92
CA ASP A 28 4.66 21.97 -23.14
C ASP A 28 3.80 20.71 -22.94
N GLY A 29 3.03 20.65 -21.85
CA GLY A 29 2.21 19.49 -21.51
C GLY A 29 3.00 18.28 -21.01
N LEU A 30 4.29 18.44 -20.70
CA LEU A 30 5.21 17.40 -20.27
C LEU A 30 5.49 17.44 -18.76
N TRP A 31 5.84 16.27 -18.22
CA TRP A 31 6.26 16.09 -16.82
C TRP A 31 7.71 15.61 -16.78
N SER A 32 8.49 16.08 -15.81
CA SER A 32 9.90 15.72 -15.68
C SER A 32 10.20 14.83 -14.48
N ARG A 33 9.33 14.83 -13.46
CA ARG A 33 9.57 14.10 -12.20
C ARG A 33 8.30 13.85 -11.41
N GLN A 34 8.28 12.75 -10.68
CA GLN A 34 7.32 12.45 -9.62
C GLN A 34 8.07 12.02 -8.35
N GLU A 35 7.63 12.53 -7.21
CA GLU A 35 8.05 12.09 -5.88
C GLU A 35 6.84 11.65 -5.07
N ASP A 36 6.95 10.52 -4.40
CA ASP A 36 5.93 10.05 -3.49
C ASP A 36 6.50 9.98 -2.07
N ILE A 37 5.86 10.69 -1.15
CA ILE A 37 6.24 10.77 0.26
C ILE A 37 5.25 9.96 1.08
N TYR A 38 5.77 8.95 1.78
CA TYR A 38 4.99 8.00 2.56
C TYR A 38 5.19 8.19 4.07
N ASN A 39 4.14 7.97 4.85
CA ASN A 39 4.27 7.73 6.28
C ASN A 39 4.49 6.22 6.49
N PRO A 40 5.70 5.76 6.87
CA PRO A 40 5.99 4.33 6.94
C PRO A 40 5.06 3.57 7.88
N LEU A 41 4.68 4.16 9.02
CA LEU A 41 3.79 3.50 9.98
C LEU A 41 2.39 3.28 9.41
N ARG A 42 1.84 4.26 8.69
CA ARG A 42 0.52 4.11 8.04
C ARG A 42 0.53 3.02 6.97
N PHE A 43 1.63 2.92 6.22
CA PHE A 43 1.76 1.90 5.17
C PHE A 43 1.99 0.50 5.75
N VAL A 44 2.74 0.37 6.85
CA VAL A 44 2.83 -0.91 7.59
C VAL A 44 1.44 -1.34 8.10
N GLN A 45 0.66 -0.42 8.68
CA GLN A 45 -0.70 -0.71 9.14
C GLN A 45 -1.63 -1.14 7.99
N ALA A 46 -1.55 -0.47 6.84
CA ALA A 46 -2.30 -0.86 5.65
C ALA A 46 -1.87 -2.26 5.16
N GLY A 47 -0.57 -2.57 5.15
CA GLY A 47 -0.06 -3.90 4.82
C GLY A 47 -0.54 -4.99 5.77
N VAL A 48 -0.53 -4.75 7.08
CA VAL A 48 -1.07 -5.70 8.08
C VAL A 48 -2.57 -5.92 7.88
N LYS A 49 -3.34 -4.84 7.62
CA LYS A 49 -4.77 -4.95 7.32
C LYS A 49 -5.01 -5.79 6.05
N TRP A 50 -4.21 -5.56 5.01
CA TRP A 50 -4.28 -6.33 3.77
C TRP A 50 -3.99 -7.81 4.00
N CYS A 51 -2.91 -8.14 4.71
CA CYS A 51 -2.54 -9.54 4.97
C CYS A 51 -3.62 -10.28 5.77
N LYS A 52 -4.22 -9.62 6.77
CA LYS A 52 -5.33 -10.18 7.55
C LYS A 52 -6.53 -10.49 6.65
N LYS A 53 -6.90 -9.57 5.77
CA LYS A 53 -8.01 -9.73 4.83
C LYS A 53 -7.73 -10.82 3.79
N ALA A 54 -6.55 -10.84 3.20
CA ALA A 54 -6.14 -11.89 2.27
C ALA A 54 -6.13 -13.28 2.93
N ARG A 55 -5.74 -13.37 4.21
CA ARG A 55 -5.81 -14.61 4.99
C ARG A 55 -7.26 -15.09 5.18
N GLU A 56 -8.18 -14.19 5.51
CA GLU A 56 -9.61 -14.50 5.61
C GLU A 56 -10.19 -15.02 4.30
N LEU A 57 -9.70 -14.51 3.16
CA LEU A 57 -10.15 -14.89 1.82
C LEU A 57 -9.39 -16.09 1.24
N GLY A 58 -8.36 -16.61 1.92
CA GLY A 58 -7.51 -17.70 1.42
C GLY A 58 -6.60 -17.30 0.25
N THR A 59 -6.34 -16.01 0.07
CA THR A 59 -5.52 -15.43 -1.02
C THR A 59 -4.13 -14.97 -0.55
N LEU A 60 -3.81 -15.15 0.74
CA LEU A 60 -2.51 -14.81 1.29
C LEU A 60 -1.45 -15.84 0.86
N ASP A 61 -0.39 -15.38 0.21
CA ASP A 61 0.76 -16.22 -0.14
C ASP A 61 1.75 -16.38 1.03
N ASP A 62 2.69 -17.32 0.87
CA ASP A 62 3.67 -17.67 1.90
C ASP A 62 4.62 -16.51 2.24
N GLU A 63 4.95 -15.65 1.27
CA GLU A 63 5.83 -14.50 1.47
C GLU A 63 5.14 -13.44 2.34
N ALA A 64 3.90 -13.10 2.01
CA ALA A 64 3.09 -12.17 2.77
C ALA A 64 2.73 -12.71 4.16
N ALA A 65 2.55 -14.03 4.31
CA ALA A 65 2.39 -14.67 5.61
C ALA A 65 3.66 -14.54 6.47
N ALA A 66 4.84 -14.82 5.91
CA ALA A 66 6.11 -14.66 6.61
C ALA A 66 6.37 -13.20 7.03
N TRP A 67 6.06 -12.25 6.15
CA TRP A 67 6.16 -10.82 6.44
C TRP A 67 5.22 -10.40 7.58
N LEU A 68 3.97 -10.90 7.58
CA LEU A 68 2.99 -10.63 8.63
C LEU A 68 3.45 -11.16 9.99
N GLU A 69 4.05 -12.34 10.07
CA GLU A 69 4.58 -12.88 11.33
C GLU A 69 5.75 -12.04 11.87
N GLN A 70 6.62 -11.55 10.99
CA GLN A 70 7.77 -10.72 11.40
C GLN A 70 7.35 -9.35 11.97
N LEU A 71 6.29 -8.74 11.43
CA LEU A 71 5.85 -7.38 11.80
C LEU A 71 4.67 -7.38 12.77
N GLY A 72 3.73 -8.32 12.62
CA GLY A 72 2.56 -8.49 13.50
C GLY A 72 2.92 -8.91 14.92
N ALA A 73 4.10 -9.48 15.13
CA ALA A 73 4.63 -9.74 16.48
C ALA A 73 5.13 -8.47 17.21
N ARG A 74 5.23 -7.33 16.52
CA ARG A 74 5.90 -6.11 17.02
C ARG A 74 4.96 -4.90 17.17
N THR A 75 3.68 -5.04 16.83
CA THR A 75 2.61 -4.03 16.93
C THR A 75 1.37 -4.62 17.58
#